data_AF-A0A1C4XGJ7-F1
#
_entry.id   AF-A0A1C4XGJ7-F1
#
_cell.length_a   1.000
_cell.length_b   1.000
_cell.length_c   1.000
_cell.angle_alpha   90.00
_cell.angle_beta   90.00
_cell.angle_gamma   90.00
#
_symmetry.space_group_name_H-M   'P 1'
#
loop_
_entity.id
_entity.type
_entity.pdbx_description
1 polymer ?
#
loop_
_entity_poly.entity_id
_entity_poly.type
_entity_poly.pdbx_seq_one_letter_code
_entity_poly.pdbx_strand_id
1 'polypeptide(L)'
;MEMWRVVVAIVMGPAVSLVGVALATNFRGVTEWHMRRSMSAASVLRRVPPWRWLPNAPHEERLARFILLDRLIGVAIAMAGVMILVNVGYSVLTGQPMQTVK
;
A
#
# COMPACT_ATOMS: atom_id res chain seq x y z
N MET A 1 -1.23 -31.02 4.77
CA MET A 1 -1.36 -29.61 5.20
C MET A 1 -0.03 -29.20 5.80
N GLU A 2 0.77 -28.40 5.11
CA GLU A 2 2.01 -27.93 5.72
C GLU A 2 1.69 -26.76 6.64
N MET A 3 1.67 -27.07 7.93
CA MET A 3 1.30 -26.18 9.04
C MET A 3 1.96 -24.79 8.92
N TRP A 4 3.17 -24.72 8.36
CA TRP A 4 3.88 -23.47 8.14
C TRP A 4 3.13 -22.50 7.19
N ARG A 5 2.41 -22.99 6.16
CA ARG A 5 1.66 -22.12 5.23
C ARG A 5 0.50 -21.41 5.94
N VAL A 6 -0.17 -22.13 6.86
CA VAL A 6 -1.24 -21.59 7.70
C VAL A 6 -0.67 -20.53 8.63
N VAL A 7 0.44 -20.82 9.31
CA VAL A 7 1.12 -19.86 10.19
C VAL A 7 1.54 -18.61 9.44
N VAL A 8 2.17 -18.75 8.26
CA VAL A 8 2.56 -17.62 7.41
C VAL A 8 1.35 -16.78 7.03
N ALA A 9 0.25 -17.40 6.63
CA ALA A 9 -0.92 -16.65 6.18
C ALA A 9 -1.67 -15.96 7.33
N ILE A 10 -1.70 -16.57 8.53
CA ILE A 10 -2.24 -15.95 9.75
C ILE A 10 -1.38 -14.76 10.21
N VAL A 11 -0.07 -14.78 9.99
CA VAL A 11 0.81 -13.65 10.34
C VAL A 11 0.77 -12.58 9.26
N MET A 12 0.84 -12.97 7.99
CA MET A 12 0.91 -12.05 6.85
C MET A 12 -0.43 -11.37 6.56
N GLY A 13 -1.56 -12.07 6.69
CA GLY A 13 -2.90 -11.49 6.44
C GLY A 13 -3.16 -10.22 7.27
N PRO A 14 -3.00 -10.26 8.62
CA PRO A 14 -3.13 -9.09 9.47
C PRO A 14 -2.04 -8.05 9.21
N ALA A 15 -0.78 -8.47 9.02
CA ALA A 15 0.30 -7.52 8.74
C ALA A 15 0.04 -6.71 7.47
N VAL A 16 -0.32 -7.37 6.37
CA VAL A 16 -0.70 -6.74 5.10
C VAL A 16 -1.93 -5.86 5.28
N SER A 17 -2.95 -6.35 6.00
CA SER A 17 -4.17 -5.56 6.27
C SER A 17 -3.86 -4.26 7.02
N LEU A 18 -3.06 -4.35 8.08
CA LEU A 18 -2.67 -3.21 8.92
C LEU A 18 -1.83 -2.19 8.14
N VAL A 19 -0.89 -2.65 7.32
CA VAL A 19 -0.11 -1.78 6.43
C VAL A 19 -1.03 -1.06 5.44
N GLY A 20 -1.97 -1.78 4.82
CA GLY A 20 -2.95 -1.20 3.91
C GLY A 20 -3.82 -0.14 4.59
N VAL A 21 -4.33 -0.42 5.79
CA VAL A 21 -5.11 0.54 6.58
C VAL A 21 -4.27 1.76 6.96
N ALA A 22 -3.01 1.58 7.35
CA ALA A 22 -2.13 2.68 7.70
C ALA A 22 -1.89 3.63 6.51
N LEU A 23 -1.72 3.08 5.30
CA LEU A 23 -1.64 3.85 4.06
C LEU A 23 -2.97 4.54 3.73
N ALA A 24 -4.08 3.79 3.77
CA ALA A 24 -5.42 4.28 3.47
C ALA A 24 -5.87 5.44 4.37
N THR A 25 -5.42 5.43 5.62
CA THR A 25 -5.78 6.46 6.62
C THR A 25 -4.74 7.57 6.74
N ASN A 26 -3.64 7.54 5.98
CA ASN A 26 -2.50 8.45 6.16
C ASN A 26 -2.05 8.47 7.63
N PHE A 27 -1.70 7.30 8.15
CA PHE A 27 -1.42 7.12 9.58
C PHE A 27 -0.38 8.13 10.07
N ARG A 28 -0.80 8.98 11.01
CA ARG A 28 -0.01 10.09 11.59
C ARG A 28 0.53 11.11 10.59
N GLY A 29 -0.04 11.21 9.39
CA GLY A 29 0.40 12.17 8.38
C GLY A 29 1.75 11.84 7.73
N VAL A 30 2.27 10.62 7.94
CA VAL A 30 3.61 10.23 7.47
C VAL A 30 3.70 10.23 5.96
N THR A 31 2.70 9.66 5.26
CA THR A 31 2.70 9.65 3.79
C THR A 31 2.65 11.06 3.24
N GLU A 32 1.82 11.92 3.83
CA GLU A 32 1.68 13.30 3.41
C GLU A 32 2.97 14.11 3.65
N TRP A 33 3.63 13.90 4.80
CA TRP A 33 4.93 14.49 5.09
C TRP A 33 6.01 14.02 4.11
N HIS A 34 6.10 12.71 3.85
CA HIS A 34 7.01 12.16 2.86
C HIS A 34 6.75 12.75 1.47
N MET A 35 5.48 12.93 1.10
CA MET A 35 5.13 13.44 -0.22
C MET A 35 5.49 14.91 -0.38
N ARG A 36 5.21 15.75 0.63
CA ARG A 36 5.69 17.15 0.66
C ARG A 36 7.22 17.21 0.57
N ARG A 37 7.93 16.35 1.31
CA ARG A 37 9.40 16.27 1.29
C ARG A 37 9.90 15.90 -0.12
N SER A 38 9.34 14.87 -0.74
CA SER A 38 9.70 14.42 -2.10
C SER A 38 9.43 15.48 -3.16
N MET A 39 8.29 16.17 -3.07
CA MET A 39 7.99 17.27 -4.00
C MET A 39 8.92 18.46 -3.82
N SER A 40 9.28 18.80 -2.58
CA SER A 40 10.26 19.87 -2.31
C SER A 40 11.63 19.53 -2.93
N ALA A 41 12.09 18.28 -2.78
CA ALA A 41 13.32 17.80 -3.38
C ALA A 41 13.25 17.81 -4.91
N ALA A 42 12.14 17.36 -5.50
CA ALA A 42 11.92 17.38 -6.95
C ALA A 42 11.93 18.81 -7.51
N SER A 43 11.38 19.79 -6.77
CA SER A 43 11.40 21.20 -7.16
C SER A 43 12.81 21.79 -7.17
N VAL A 44 13.68 21.35 -6.26
CA VAL A 44 15.11 21.70 -6.24
C VAL A 44 15.84 21.02 -7.38
N LEU A 45 15.60 19.71 -7.60
CA LEU A 45 16.22 18.93 -8.67
C LEU A 45 15.96 19.55 -10.04
N ARG A 46 14.75 20.08 -10.25
CA ARG A 46 14.36 20.75 -11.50
C ARG A 46 15.21 21.97 -11.84
N ARG A 47 15.89 22.58 -10.86
CA ARG A 47 16.84 23.69 -11.10
C ARG A 47 18.11 23.22 -11.83
N VAL A 48 18.39 21.91 -11.82
CA VAL A 48 19.61 21.31 -12.39
C VAL A 48 19.25 20.49 -13.64
N PRO A 49 19.96 20.63 -14.78
CA PRO A 49 19.83 19.71 -15.91
C PRO A 49 20.21 18.27 -15.48
N PRO A 50 19.52 17.19 -15.94
CA PRO A 50 18.52 17.11 -17.00
C PRO A 50 17.06 17.34 -16.55
N TRP A 51 16.81 17.57 -15.26
CA TRP A 51 15.48 17.53 -14.66
C TRP A 51 14.57 18.74 -14.94
N ARG A 52 15.03 19.72 -15.74
CA ARG A 52 14.25 20.92 -16.14
C ARG A 52 12.93 20.60 -16.84
N TRP A 53 12.88 19.50 -17.59
CA TRP A 53 11.71 19.00 -18.33
C TRP A 53 10.52 18.55 -17.46
N LEU A 54 10.68 18.44 -16.14
CA LEU A 54 9.58 18.05 -15.26
C LEU A 54 8.42 19.07 -15.31
N PRO A 55 7.15 18.64 -15.45
CA PRO A 55 6.00 19.55 -15.57
C PRO A 55 5.79 20.44 -14.33
N ASN A 56 5.41 21.71 -14.55
CA ASN A 56 4.96 22.63 -13.49
C ASN A 56 3.46 22.51 -13.26
N ALA A 57 3.00 21.38 -12.71
CA ALA A 57 1.60 21.26 -12.29
C ALA A 57 1.39 22.04 -10.98
N PRO A 58 0.19 22.61 -10.74
CA PRO A 58 -0.13 23.25 -9.47
C PRO A 58 0.12 22.27 -8.31
N HIS A 59 0.94 22.72 -7.36
CA HIS A 59 1.53 21.87 -6.31
C HIS A 59 0.46 21.14 -5.49
N GLU A 60 -0.66 21.82 -5.23
CA GLU A 60 -1.76 21.31 -4.40
C GLU A 60 -2.58 20.23 -5.11
N GLU A 61 -2.88 20.40 -6.39
CA GLU A 61 -3.66 19.43 -7.16
C GLU A 61 -2.88 18.11 -7.35
N ARG A 62 -1.57 18.23 -7.59
CA ARG A 62 -0.69 17.06 -7.68
C ARG A 62 -0.61 16.33 -6.34
N LEU A 63 -0.47 17.07 -5.24
CA LEU A 63 -0.42 16.51 -3.89
C LEU A 63 -1.72 15.78 -3.56
N ALA A 64 -2.88 16.39 -3.82
CA ALA A 64 -4.19 15.77 -3.60
C ALA A 64 -4.35 14.47 -4.40
N ARG A 65 -3.94 14.46 -5.67
CA ARG A 65 -4.01 13.26 -6.51
C ARG A 65 -3.10 12.14 -6.03
N PHE A 66 -1.90 12.48 -5.56
CA PHE A 66 -0.98 11.48 -5.00
C PHE A 66 -1.45 10.94 -3.65
N ILE A 67 -2.02 11.78 -2.78
CA ILE A 67 -2.66 11.31 -1.54
C ILE A 67 -3.82 10.37 -1.88
N LEU A 68 -4.65 10.71 -2.87
CA LEU A 68 -5.74 9.84 -3.31
C LEU A 68 -5.23 8.49 -3.81
N LEU A 69 -4.19 8.49 -4.66
CA LEU A 69 -3.58 7.25 -5.16
C LEU A 69 -2.97 6.40 -4.05
N ASP A 70 -2.25 7.01 -3.12
CA ASP A 70 -1.69 6.31 -1.96
C ASP A 70 -2.79 5.67 -1.12
N ARG A 71 -3.89 6.39 -0.88
CA ARG A 71 -5.05 5.85 -0.18
C ARG A 71 -5.70 4.69 -0.92
N LEU A 72 -5.86 4.79 -2.24
CA LEU A 72 -6.42 3.71 -3.06
C LEU A 72 -5.54 2.46 -3.02
N ILE A 73 -4.21 2.62 -3.09
CA ILE A 73 -3.27 1.52 -2.94
C ILE A 73 -3.38 0.91 -1.53
N GLY A 74 -3.47 1.75 -0.50
CA GLY A 74 -3.70 1.31 0.88
C GLY A 74 -4.97 0.47 1.02
N VAL A 75 -6.08 0.91 0.43
CA VAL A 75 -7.36 0.16 0.41
C VAL A 75 -7.20 -1.17 -0.32
N ALA A 76 -6.54 -1.20 -1.47
CA ALA A 76 -6.30 -2.43 -2.22
C ALA A 76 -5.46 -3.43 -1.42
N ILE A 77 -4.39 -2.96 -0.76
CA ILE A 77 -3.54 -3.77 0.12
C ILE A 77 -4.34 -4.30 1.32
N ALA A 78 -5.18 -3.45 1.94
CA ALA A 78 -6.02 -3.85 3.06
C ALA A 78 -6.99 -4.97 2.66
N MET A 79 -7.67 -4.83 1.51
CA MET A 79 -8.56 -5.87 0.98
C MET A 79 -7.80 -7.17 0.67
N ALA A 80 -6.58 -7.08 0.11
CA ALA A 80 -5.76 -8.27 -0.15
C ALA A 80 -5.45 -9.03 1.15
N GLY A 81 -5.09 -8.32 2.23
CA GLY A 81 -4.85 -8.92 3.54
C GLY A 81 -6.10 -9.61 4.11
N VAL A 82 -7.27 -8.99 3.98
CA VAL A 82 -8.56 -9.58 4.37
C VAL A 82 -8.86 -10.83 3.55
N MET A 83 -8.64 -10.81 2.24
CA MET A 83 -8.85 -11.97 1.37
C MET A 83 -7.94 -13.15 1.74
N ILE A 84 -6.70 -12.89 2.14
CA ILE A 84 -5.79 -13.93 2.66
C ILE A 84 -6.40 -14.58 3.90
N LEU A 85 -6.90 -13.78 4.85
CA LEU A 85 -7.52 -14.30 6.08
C LEU A 85 -8.78 -15.12 5.79
N VAL A 86 -9.65 -14.64 4.90
CA VAL A 86 -10.87 -15.35 4.49
C VAL A 86 -10.53 -16.69 3.84
N ASN A 87 -9.55 -16.72 2.93
CA ASN A 87 -9.15 -17.95 2.24
C ASN A 87 -8.57 -18.99 3.22
N VAL A 88 -7.73 -18.54 4.16
CA VAL A 88 -7.18 -19.42 5.20
C VAL A 88 -8.27 -19.94 6.12
N GLY A 89 -9.16 -19.07 6.61
CA GLY A 89 -10.27 -19.46 7.46
C GLY A 89 -11.18 -20.49 6.79
N TYR A 90 -11.52 -20.25 5.51
CA TYR A 90 -12.30 -21.19 4.72
C TYR A 90 -11.60 -22.54 4.51
N SER A 91 -10.31 -22.53 4.18
CA SER A 91 -9.50 -23.74 3.99
C SER A 91 -9.38 -24.57 5.26
N VAL A 92 -9.21 -23.92 6.43
CA VAL A 92 -9.17 -24.60 7.73
C VAL A 92 -10.54 -25.20 8.10
N LEU A 93 -11.63 -24.49 7.84
CA LEU A 93 -12.99 -24.95 8.15
C LEU A 93 -13.45 -26.10 7.25
N THR A 94 -13.07 -26.10 5.97
CA THR A 94 -13.53 -27.08 4.98
C THR A 94 -12.55 -28.23 4.74
N GLY A 95 -11.34 -28.15 5.32
CA GLY A 95 -10.27 -29.12 5.08
C GLY A 95 -9.72 -29.12 3.63
N GLN A 96 -10.17 -28.16 2.80
CA GLN A 96 -9.73 -28.01 1.41
C GLN A 96 -8.32 -27.40 1.38
N PRO A 97 -7.43 -27.83 0.46
CA PRO A 97 -6.12 -27.23 0.30
C PRO A 97 -6.25 -25.77 -0.19
N MET A 98 -5.47 -24.85 0.39
CA MET A 98 -5.44 -23.45 -0.03
C MET A 98 -5.15 -23.35 -1.53
N GLN A 99 -6.10 -22.79 -2.29
CA GLN A 99 -5.85 -22.42 -3.67
C GLN A 99 -4.87 -21.24 -3.69
N THR A 100 -3.63 -21.53 -4.05
CA THR A 100 -2.66 -20.50 -4.43
C THR A 100 -2.74 -20.34 -5.94
N VAL A 101 -3.05 -19.13 -6.40
CA VAL A 101 -2.91 -18.77 -7.82
C VAL A 101 -1.46 -19.05 -8.22
N LYS A 102 -1.28 -19.85 -9.27
CA LYS A 102 0.05 -20.19 -9.82
C LYS A 102 0.72 -18.96 -10.41
#